data_AF-A0A087CYY0-F1
#
_entry.id   AF-A0A087CYY0-F1
#
_cell.length_a   1.000
_cell.length_b   1.000
_cell.length_c   1.000
_cell.angle_alpha   90.00
_cell.angle_beta   90.00
_cell.angle_gamma   90.00
#
_symmetry.space_group_name_H-M   'P 1'
#
loop_
_entity.id
_entity.type
_entity.pdbx_description
1 polymer ?
#
loop_
_entity_poly.entity_id
_entity_poly.type
_entity_poly.pdbx_seq_one_letter_code
_entity_poly.pdbx_strand_id
1 'polypeptide(L)'
;MRFEDYTPEMQAKLRAIGNAAADAVEAQDSPSLGDPENDPNFSPELELSRLLNRRRTELKAIDDSITRMVLLMHRRGQSWETIGRKLGITGEATRLRYAKLERQ
;
A
#
# COMPACT_ATOMS: atom_id res chain seq x y z
N MET A 1 -28.66 -16.79 -33.16
CA MET A 1 -29.35 -17.87 -32.43
C MET A 1 -29.95 -17.27 -31.18
N ARG A 2 -31.27 -17.32 -31.04
CA ARG A 2 -32.01 -16.83 -29.89
C ARG A 2 -32.06 -17.91 -28.81
N PHE A 3 -32.33 -17.51 -27.57
CA PHE A 3 -32.48 -18.44 -26.46
C PHE A 3 -33.56 -19.52 -26.72
N GLU A 4 -34.62 -19.12 -27.42
CA GLU A 4 -35.74 -19.97 -27.83
C GLU A 4 -35.34 -21.07 -28.82
N ASP A 5 -34.21 -20.90 -29.52
CA ASP A 5 -33.72 -21.85 -30.52
C ASP A 5 -33.04 -23.09 -29.89
N TYR A 6 -32.83 -23.10 -28.56
CA TYR A 6 -32.20 -24.22 -27.84
C TYR A 6 -33.22 -25.28 -27.41
N THR A 7 -32.74 -26.52 -27.23
CA THR A 7 -33.56 -27.59 -26.67
C THR A 7 -34.02 -27.24 -25.25
N PRO A 8 -35.20 -27.74 -24.80
CA PRO A 8 -35.70 -27.46 -23.46
C PRO A 8 -34.71 -27.79 -22.34
N GLU A 9 -33.91 -28.83 -22.52
CA GLU A 9 -32.86 -29.24 -21.58
C GLU A 9 -31.72 -28.21 -21.52
N MET A 10 -31.26 -27.70 -22.67
CA MET A 10 -30.27 -26.63 -22.71
C MET A 10 -30.81 -25.32 -22.15
N GLN A 11 -32.08 -24.98 -22.42
CA GLN A 11 -32.72 -23.80 -21.84
C GLN A 11 -32.80 -23.89 -20.31
N ALA A 12 -33.17 -25.06 -19.77
CA ALA A 12 -33.21 -25.29 -18.33
C ALA A 12 -31.81 -25.17 -17.70
N LYS A 13 -30.79 -25.74 -18.36
CA LYS A 13 -29.40 -25.67 -17.89
C LYS A 13 -28.85 -24.25 -17.90
N LEU A 14 -29.14 -23.49 -18.96
CA LEU A 14 -28.75 -22.08 -19.07
C LEU A 14 -29.47 -21.20 -18.05
N ARG A 15 -30.76 -21.44 -17.79
CA ARG A 15 -31.50 -20.76 -16.71
C ARG A 15 -30.91 -21.08 -15.33
N ALA A 16 -30.57 -22.34 -15.06
CA ALA A 16 -29.96 -22.72 -13.80
C ALA A 16 -28.60 -22.02 -13.59
N ILE A 17 -27.78 -21.94 -14.65
CA ILE A 17 -26.50 -21.21 -14.61
C ILE A 17 -26.74 -19.71 -14.40
N GLY A 18 -27.70 -19.11 -15.11
CA GLY A 18 -28.05 -17.70 -14.97
C GLY A 18 -28.53 -17.36 -13.56
N ASN A 19 -29.39 -18.20 -12.97
CA ASN A 19 -29.87 -18.01 -11.60
C ASN A 19 -28.72 -18.15 -10.58
N ALA A 20 -27.87 -19.17 -10.72
CA ALA A 20 -26.72 -19.33 -9.83
C ALA A 20 -25.73 -18.16 -9.93
N ALA A 21 -25.55 -17.59 -11.13
CA ALA A 21 -24.74 -16.39 -11.32
C ALA A 21 -25.40 -15.13 -10.70
N ALA A 22 -26.72 -14.99 -10.81
CA ALA A 22 -27.47 -13.91 -10.18
C ALA A 22 -27.39 -13.99 -8.64
N ASP A 23 -27.63 -15.17 -8.06
CA ASP A 23 -27.53 -15.40 -6.62
C ASP A 23 -26.12 -15.08 -6.10
N ALA A 24 -25.08 -15.43 -6.86
CA ALA A 24 -23.69 -15.15 -6.51
C ALA A 24 -23.35 -13.65 -6.54
N VAL A 25 -23.98 -12.88 -7.44
CA VAL A 25 -23.82 -11.41 -7.50
C VAL A 25 -24.63 -10.74 -6.39
N GLU A 26 -25.85 -11.20 -6.12
CA GLU A 26 -26.68 -10.67 -5.03
C GLU A 26 -26.09 -10.93 -3.64
N ALA A 27 -25.37 -12.05 -3.47
CA ALA A 27 -24.65 -12.37 -2.23
C ALA A 27 -23.36 -11.54 -2.03
N GLN A 28 -22.93 -10.74 -3.02
CA GLN A 28 -21.80 -9.83 -2.87
C GLN A 28 -22.24 -8.52 -2.20
N ASP A 29 -21.93 -8.36 -0.92
CA ASP A 29 -22.22 -7.15 -0.13
C ASP A 29 -21.41 -5.92 -0.57
N SER A 30 -20.40 -6.09 -1.41
CA SER A 30 -19.54 -5.02 -1.90
C SER A 30 -19.17 -5.28 -3.35
N PRO A 31 -19.10 -4.24 -4.20
CA PRO A 31 -18.58 -4.40 -5.55
C PRO A 31 -17.21 -5.06 -5.48
N SER A 32 -17.01 -6.09 -6.31
CA SER A 32 -15.65 -6.56 -6.60
C SER A 32 -14.80 -5.34 -6.96
N LEU A 33 -13.64 -5.20 -6.32
CA LEU A 33 -12.72 -4.06 -6.52
C LEU A 33 -12.22 -3.91 -7.96
N GLY A 34 -12.65 -4.79 -8.86
CA GLY A 34 -12.22 -4.84 -10.24
C GLY A 34 -10.78 -5.27 -10.34
N ASP A 35 -10.37 -5.70 -11.53
CA ASP A 35 -8.96 -5.61 -11.85
C ASP A 35 -8.70 -4.14 -12.22
N PRO A 36 -7.84 -3.41 -11.48
CA PRO A 36 -7.51 -2.04 -11.85
C PRO A 36 -6.94 -1.93 -13.26
N GLU A 37 -6.34 -3.00 -13.83
CA GLU A 37 -5.89 -3.01 -15.22
C GLU A 37 -7.04 -2.97 -16.24
N ASN A 38 -8.27 -3.32 -15.82
CA ASN A 38 -9.48 -3.24 -16.62
C ASN A 38 -10.23 -1.89 -16.47
N ASP A 39 -9.72 -0.96 -15.66
CA ASP A 39 -10.29 0.40 -15.57
C ASP A 39 -9.92 1.19 -16.84
N PRO A 40 -10.89 1.75 -17.59
CA PRO A 40 -10.62 2.58 -18.76
C PRO A 40 -9.77 3.83 -18.46
N ASN A 41 -9.64 4.23 -17.19
CA ASN A 41 -8.78 5.32 -16.73
C ASN A 41 -7.44 4.84 -16.13
N PHE A 42 -7.15 3.54 -16.19
CA PHE A 42 -5.88 3.02 -15.69
C PHE A 42 -4.72 3.52 -16.55
N SER A 43 -3.79 4.21 -15.88
CA SER A 43 -2.51 4.59 -16.44
C SER A 43 -1.41 3.97 -15.59
N PRO A 44 -0.64 3.00 -16.11
CA PRO A 44 0.46 2.37 -15.37
C PRO A 44 1.46 3.40 -14.83
N GLU A 45 1.76 4.45 -15.60
CA GLU A 45 2.69 5.52 -15.24
C GLU A 45 2.17 6.36 -14.06
N LEU A 46 0.87 6.68 -14.07
CA LEU A 46 0.23 7.42 -12.99
C LEU A 46 0.18 6.59 -11.71
N GLU A 47 -0.12 5.29 -11.83
CA GLU A 47 -0.17 4.40 -10.68
C GLU A 47 1.21 4.17 -10.07
N LEU A 48 2.25 3.96 -10.89
CA LEU A 48 3.64 3.94 -10.43
C LEU A 48 4.01 5.25 -9.72
N SER A 49 3.62 6.40 -10.29
CA SER A 49 3.88 7.70 -9.68
C SER A 49 3.20 7.85 -8.32
N ARG A 50 1.94 7.41 -8.19
CA ARG A 50 1.20 7.40 -6.91
C ARG A 50 1.88 6.49 -5.88
N LEU A 51 2.26 5.29 -6.27
CA LEU A 51 2.97 4.34 -5.41
C LEU A 51 4.31 4.92 -4.92
N LEU A 52 5.09 5.51 -5.83
CA LEU A 52 6.36 6.15 -5.49
C LEU A 52 6.17 7.34 -4.54
N ASN A 53 5.16 8.17 -4.78
CA ASN A 53 4.84 9.31 -3.90
C ASN A 53 4.38 8.86 -2.50
N ARG A 54 3.57 7.80 -2.43
CA ARG A 54 3.17 7.19 -1.17
C ARG A 54 4.39 6.64 -0.41
N ARG A 55 5.24 5.86 -1.09
CA ARG A 55 6.49 5.33 -0.52
C ARG A 55 7.41 6.45 -0.03
N ARG A 56 7.56 7.52 -0.80
CA ARG A 56 8.35 8.69 -0.41
C ARG A 56 7.82 9.33 0.87
N THR A 57 6.51 9.47 0.98
CA THR A 57 5.84 10.04 2.17
C THR A 57 6.04 9.13 3.38
N GLU A 58 5.85 7.82 3.23
CA GLU A 58 6.08 6.82 4.29
C GLU A 58 7.52 6.85 4.79
N LEU A 59 8.50 6.85 3.88
CA LEU A 59 9.92 6.91 4.22
C LEU A 59 10.29 8.21 4.94
N LYS A 60 9.72 9.34 4.51
CA LYS A 60 9.91 10.63 5.20
C LYS A 60 9.37 10.60 6.62
N ALA A 61 8.16 10.05 6.82
CA ALA A 61 7.57 9.95 8.16
C ALA A 61 8.41 9.07 9.10
N ILE A 62 8.99 7.98 8.58
CA ILE A 62 9.92 7.12 9.32
C ILE A 62 11.20 7.89 9.67
N ASP A 63 11.81 8.60 8.71
CA ASP A 63 13.03 9.39 8.94
C ASP A 63 12.81 10.51 9.98
N ASP A 64 11.68 11.20 9.92
CA ASP A 64 11.29 12.23 10.89
C ASP A 64 11.06 11.63 12.28
N SER A 65 10.55 10.39 12.37
CA SER A 65 10.38 9.66 13.63
C SER A 65 11.72 9.26 14.23
N ILE A 66 12.62 8.68 13.43
CA ILE A 66 13.99 8.32 13.85
C ILE A 66 14.74 9.57 14.32
N THR A 67 14.65 10.66 13.57
CA THR A 67 15.30 11.93 13.93
C THR A 67 14.84 12.41 15.30
N ARG A 68 13.52 12.47 15.55
CA ARG A 68 12.97 12.86 16.86
C ARG A 68 13.49 11.98 18.00
N MET A 69 13.55 10.66 17.77
CA MET A 69 14.05 9.71 18.76
C MET A 69 15.54 9.92 19.08
N VAL A 70 16.37 10.07 18.05
CA VAL A 70 17.80 10.32 18.20
C VAL A 70 18.06 11.60 18.98
N LEU A 71 17.38 12.69 18.62
CA LEU A 71 17.53 13.97 19.31
C LEU A 71 17.07 13.87 20.77
N LEU A 72 15.98 13.16 21.05
CA LEU A 72 15.53 12.91 22.42
C LEU A 72 16.56 12.10 23.23
N MET A 73 17.17 11.07 22.63
CA MET A 73 18.20 10.26 23.27
C MET A 73 19.45 11.08 23.58
N HIS A 74 19.88 11.94 22.65
CA HIS A 74 21.03 12.81 22.87
C HIS A 74 20.76 13.83 23.99
N ARG A 75 19.59 14.50 23.97
CA ARG A 75 19.15 15.40 25.05
C ARG A 75 19.06 14.73 26.41
N ARG A 76 18.78 13.42 26.46
CA ARG A 76 18.80 12.60 27.69
C ARG A 76 20.20 12.13 28.09
N GLY A 77 21.26 12.61 27.43
CA GLY A 77 22.65 12.35 27.78
C GLY A 77 23.26 11.11 27.13
N GLN A 78 22.58 10.45 26.17
CA GLN A 78 23.22 9.35 25.44
C GLN A 78 24.26 9.89 24.46
N SER A 79 25.45 9.29 24.47
CA SER A 79 26.52 9.63 23.53
C SER A 79 26.15 9.23 22.10
N TRP A 80 26.70 9.96 21.12
CA TRP A 80 26.55 9.63 19.70
C TRP A 80 26.96 8.18 19.39
N GLU A 81 27.98 7.67 20.08
CA GLU A 81 28.45 6.28 19.96
C GLU A 81 27.39 5.26 20.41
N THR A 82 26.72 5.53 21.53
CA THR A 82 25.65 4.66 22.05
C THR A 82 24.44 4.66 21.12
N ILE A 83 24.08 5.84 20.60
CA ILE A 83 22.97 5.99 19.66
C ILE A 83 23.30 5.28 18.33
N GLY A 84 24.51 5.51 17.79
CA GLY A 84 24.95 4.87 16.55
C GLY A 84 24.92 3.35 16.61
N ARG A 85 25.42 2.78 17.72
CA ARG A 85 25.35 1.33 17.95
C ARG A 85 23.92 0.78 17.89
N LYS A 86 22.93 1.52 18.41
CA LYS A 86 21.51 1.14 18.33
C LYS A 86 20.93 1.26 16.92
N LEU A 87 21.44 2.19 16.12
CA LEU A 87 21.07 2.38 14.71
C LEU A 87 21.84 1.47 13.75
N GLY A 88 22.81 0.69 14.24
CA GLY A 88 23.67 -0.15 13.41
C GLY A 88 24.69 0.63 12.58
N ILE A 89 25.04 1.86 12.99
CA ILE A 89 26.02 2.73 12.33
C ILE A 89 27.07 3.25 13.32
N THR A 90 28.14 3.88 12.84
CA THR A 90 29.15 4.45 13.73
C THR A 90 28.61 5.67 14.48
N GLY A 91 29.17 5.97 15.66
CA GLY A 91 28.84 7.18 16.39
C GLY A 91 29.14 8.45 15.60
N GLU A 92 30.23 8.45 14.82
CA GLU A 92 30.58 9.57 13.95
C GLU A 92 29.52 9.80 12.86
N ALA A 93 29.07 8.75 12.17
CA ALA A 93 28.01 8.87 11.15
C ALA A 93 26.71 9.41 11.76
N THR A 94 26.39 8.97 12.98
CA THR A 94 25.24 9.46 13.75
C THR A 94 25.39 10.96 14.06
N ARG A 95 26.55 11.38 14.58
CA ARG A 95 26.84 12.79 14.88
C ARG A 95 26.72 13.66 13.63
N LEU A 96 27.34 13.25 12.53
CA LEU A 96 27.33 14.01 11.27
C LEU A 96 25.90 14.19 10.73
N ARG A 97 25.06 13.16 10.84
CA ARG A 97 23.67 13.20 10.37
C ARG A 97 22.80 14.10 11.24
N TYR A 98 22.87 13.94 12.57
CA TYR A 98 21.86 14.50 13.48
C TYR A 98 22.30 15.75 14.25
N ALA A 99 23.59 16.00 14.46
CA ALA A 99 24.04 17.15 15.26
C ALA A 99 23.69 18.51 14.64
N LYS A 100 23.55 18.57 13.30
CA LYS A 100 23.09 19.79 12.60
C LYS A 100 21.61 20.10 12.80
N LEU A 101 20.82 19.09 13.18
CA LEU A 101 19.37 19.19 13.36
C LEU A 101 18.99 19.59 14.79
N GLU A 102 19.93 19.59 15.74
CA GLU A 102 19.69 20.09 17.10
C GLU A 102 19.58 21.60 17.22
N ARG A 103 20.12 22.31 16.23
CA ARG A 103 20.20 23.78 16.23
C ARG A 103 19.03 24.44 15.47
N GLN A 104 18.11 23.64 14.95
CA GLN A 104 16.91 24.07 14.22
C GLN A 104 15.71 24.00 15.17
#